data_AF-A0A7J2HH73-F1
#
_entry.id   AF-A0A7J2HH73-F1
#
_cell.length_a   1.000
_cell.length_b   1.000
_cell.length_c   1.000
_cell.angle_alpha   90.00
_cell.angle_beta   90.00
_cell.angle_gamma   90.00
#
_symmetry.space_group_name_H-M   'P 1'
#
loop_
_entity.id
_entity.type
_entity.pdbx_description
1 polymer ?
#
loop_
_entity_poly.entity_id
_entity_poly.type
_entity_poly.pdbx_seq_one_letter_code
_entity_poly.pdbx_strand_id
1 'polypeptide(L)' 'IVDGETYQDALRLGLNPAEFLAENDSNTFFKRVGGLIITGYTGTNVGDVVLLLKGRS' A
#
# COMPACT_ATOMS: atom_id res chain seq x y z
N ILE A 1 3.52 -0.90 1.11
CA ILE A 1 3.93 -0.32 2.39
C ILE A 1 3.01 0.84 2.71
N VAL A 2 2.57 0.92 3.95
CA VAL A 2 1.70 1.99 4.46
C VAL A 2 2.15 2.31 5.88
N ASP A 3 1.80 3.50 6.34
CA ASP A 3 2.01 3.98 7.70
C ASP A 3 0.79 4.79 8.18
N GLY A 4 0.93 5.49 9.30
CA GLY A 4 -0.14 6.31 9.88
C GLY A 4 -0.55 7.52 9.04
N GLU A 5 0.27 7.96 8.09
CA GLU A 5 0.01 9.15 7.28
C GLU A 5 -0.63 8.81 5.93
N THR A 6 -0.46 7.57 5.46
CA THR A 6 -0.88 7.10 4.13
C THR A 6 -2.33 7.45 3.78
N TYR A 7 -3.27 7.38 4.74
CA TYR A 7 -4.66 7.76 4.48
C TYR A 7 -4.81 9.25 4.18
N GLN A 8 -4.14 10.11 4.97
CA GLN A 8 -4.17 11.56 4.75
C GLN A 8 -3.40 11.96 3.48
N ASP A 9 -2.32 11.25 3.15
CA ASP A 9 -1.59 11.44 1.89
C ASP A 9 -2.50 11.16 0.69
N ALA A 10 -3.26 10.06 0.73
CA ALA A 10 -4.23 9.73 -0.31
C ALA A 10 -5.26 10.85 -0.50
N LEU A 11 -5.85 11.35 0.59
CA LEU A 11 -6.80 12.47 0.52
C LEU A 11 -6.17 13.74 -0.04
N ARG A 12 -4.93 14.08 0.39
CA ARG A 12 -4.18 15.23 -0.13
C ARG A 12 -3.86 15.14 -1.62
N LEU A 13 -3.73 13.91 -2.13
CA LEU A 13 -3.54 13.61 -3.56
C LEU A 13 -4.87 13.52 -4.35
N GLY A 14 -6.01 13.74 -3.70
CA GLY A 14 -7.34 13.62 -4.31
C GLY A 14 -7.71 12.17 -4.66
N LEU A 15 -7.11 11.19 -3.97
CA LEU A 15 -7.45 9.78 -4.09
C LEU A 15 -8.54 9.42 -3.09
N ASN A 16 -9.54 8.65 -3.52
CA ASN A 16 -10.53 8.07 -2.62
C ASN A 16 -10.24 6.58 -2.40
N PRO A 17 -9.65 6.17 -1.26
CA PRO A 17 -9.28 4.77 -1.03
C PRO A 17 -10.46 3.80 -1.11
N ALA A 18 -11.67 4.24 -0.74
CA ALA A 18 -12.86 3.39 -0.76
C ALA A 18 -13.31 3.05 -2.18
N GLU A 19 -13.12 3.97 -3.13
CA GLU A 19 -13.44 3.76 -4.55
C GLU A 19 -12.48 2.73 -5.16
N PHE A 20 -11.17 2.91 -4.99
CA PHE A 20 -10.17 1.93 -5.44
C PHE A 20 -10.40 0.54 -4.82
N LEU A 21 -10.82 0.47 -3.56
CA LEU A 21 -11.15 -0.81 -2.93
C LEU A 21 -12.41 -1.46 -3.55
N ALA A 22 -13.47 -0.69 -3.76
CA ALA A 22 -14.71 -1.17 -4.37
C ALA A 22 -14.50 -1.67 -5.81
N GLU A 23 -13.57 -1.05 -6.55
CA GLU A 23 -13.22 -1.41 -7.92
C GLU A 23 -12.14 -2.52 -8.00
N ASN A 24 -11.66 -3.03 -6.87
CA ASN A 24 -10.54 -3.98 -6.79
C ASN A 24 -9.23 -3.45 -7.43
N ASP A 25 -9.04 -2.13 -7.49
CA ASP A 25 -7.88 -1.46 -8.09
C ASP A 25 -6.86 -0.97 -7.04
N SER A 26 -6.47 -1.87 -6.13
CA SER A 26 -5.46 -1.57 -5.11
C SER A 26 -4.08 -1.25 -5.70
N ASN A 27 -3.75 -1.80 -6.88
CA ASN A 27 -2.46 -1.58 -7.52
C ASN A 27 -2.27 -0.11 -7.92
N THR A 28 -3.25 0.48 -8.60
CA THR A 28 -3.20 1.90 -8.99
C THR A 28 -3.17 2.80 -7.77
N PHE A 29 -3.97 2.49 -6.74
CA PHE A 29 -3.94 3.23 -5.49
C PHE A 29 -2.54 3.27 -4.87
N PHE A 30 -1.93 2.10 -4.61
CA PHE A 30 -0.63 2.02 -3.97
C PHE A 30 0.50 2.59 -4.85
N LYS A 31 0.35 2.52 -6.17
CA LYS A 31 1.28 3.19 -7.10
C LYS A 31 1.21 4.72 -6.97
N ARG A 32 0.00 5.29 -6.84
CA ARG A 32 -0.22 6.74 -6.77
C ARG A 32 0.11 7.34 -5.40
N VAL A 33 -0.19 6.63 -4.31
CA VAL A 33 0.11 7.09 -2.94
C VAL A 33 1.55 6.78 -2.50
N GLY A 34 2.33 6.06 -3.33
CA GLY A 34 3.74 5.74 -3.05
C GLY A 34 3.97 4.48 -2.19
N GLY A 35 2.93 3.68 -1.97
CA GLY A 35 2.98 2.45 -1.18
C GLY A 35 3.33 1.17 -1.95
N LEU A 36 3.48 1.20 -3.27
CA LEU A 36 3.74 0.00 -4.07
C LEU A 36 5.16 -0.54 -3.83
N ILE A 37 5.27 -1.83 -3.50
CA ILE A 37 6.55 -2.54 -3.39
C ILE A 37 6.78 -3.32 -4.67
N ILE A 38 7.95 -3.13 -5.30
CA ILE A 38 8.39 -3.89 -6.48
C ILE A 38 9.67 -4.64 -6.10
N THR A 39 9.61 -5.96 -6.03
CA THR A 39 10.73 -6.83 -5.63
C THR A 39 11.57 -7.30 -6.82
N GLY A 40 11.00 -7.31 -8.02
CA GLY A 40 11.59 -7.96 -9.19
C GLY A 40 11.53 -9.49 -9.09
N TYR A 41 12.40 -10.19 -9.83
CA TYR A 41 12.49 -11.64 -9.79
C TYR A 41 13.15 -12.11 -8.48
N THR A 42 12.43 -12.91 -7.69
CA THR A 42 12.87 -13.40 -6.38
C THR A 42 13.56 -14.78 -6.42
N GLY A 43 13.39 -15.53 -7.51
CA GLY A 43 13.97 -16.88 -7.66
C GLY A 43 13.25 -18.01 -6.91
N THR A 44 12.18 -17.72 -6.16
CA THR A 44 11.40 -18.71 -5.41
C THR A 44 10.02 -18.17 -5.00
N ASN A 45 9.13 -19.04 -4.50
CA ASN A 45 7.83 -18.69 -3.91
C ASN A 45 7.60 -19.50 -2.62
N VAL A 46 7.36 -18.80 -1.50
CA VAL A 46 7.10 -19.40 -0.17
C VAL A 46 5.80 -18.89 0.46
N GLY A 47 4.91 -18.26 -0.32
CA GLY A 47 3.69 -17.61 0.16
C GLY A 47 3.92 -16.18 0.66
N ASP A 48 2.96 -15.66 1.43
CA ASP A 48 2.90 -14.26 1.84
C ASP A 48 3.46 -14.00 3.24
N VAL A 49 4.04 -12.81 3.44
CA VAL A 49 4.50 -12.31 4.75
C VAL A 49 3.93 -10.92 4.98
N VAL A 50 3.35 -10.69 6.16
CA VAL A 50 2.85 -9.38 6.60
C VAL A 50 3.63 -8.94 7.84
N LEU A 51 4.17 -7.72 7.79
CA LEU A 51 4.92 -7.10 8.89
C LEU A 51 4.12 -5.92 9.45
N LEU A 52 3.88 -5.94 10.76
CA LEU A 52 3.24 -4.86 11.51
C LEU A 52 4.26 -4.31 12.50
N LEU A 53 4.63 -3.04 12.36
CA LEU A 53 5.61 -2.37 13.21
C LEU A 53 4.93 -1.28 14.03
N LYS A 54 5.28 -1.18 15.32
CA LYS A 54 4.85 -0.10 16.21
C LYS A 54 6.07 0.61 16.77
N GLY A 55 6.17 1.92 16.53
CA GLY A 55 7.16 2.79 17.16
C GLY A 55 6.93 2.96 18.66
N ARG A 56 7.92 3.48 19.38
CA ARG A 56 7.75 3.81 20.82
C ARG A 56 6.67 4.88 20.99
N SER A 57 5.80 4.68 21.97
CA SER A 57 4.77 5.63 22.43
C SER A 57 5.35 6.70 23.33
#